data_AF-A0AB35BAK0-F1
#
_entry.id   AF-A0AB35BAK0-F1
#
_cell.length_a   1.000
_cell.length_b   1.000
_cell.length_c   1.000
_cell.angle_alpha   90.00
_cell.angle_beta   90.00
_cell.angle_gamma   90.00
#
_symmetry.space_group_name_H-M   'P 1'
#
loop_
_entity.id
_entity.type
_entity.pdbx_description
1 polymer ?
#
loop_
_entity_poly.entity_id
_entity_poly.type
_entity_poly.pdbx_seq_one_letter_code
_entity_poly.pdbx_strand_id
1 'polypeptide(L)'
;MTIPQMCPEGTEWTDWVWKSIVIDTNCREIIDNVVDMAHFFYVHYSFPTYFKNIFEGHVAIQEYEGVGREDITEWTDPDVPKLVGHGSIAAYHGPSFMIDDLVYHYDKYDVESVLINCHYPISPNQFVLMYGISVKKTEQIPAEIADQLVDAMIGYIGVGFEQDIEIWKNKTRIDNPLLTNEDGPVYQLRRWYEQFYVDVADVKPEMVDRFEFELDTTRPVEVWKQEVADNLARRDAAKLSV
;
A
#
# COMPACT_ATOMS: atom_id res chain seq x y z
N MET A 1 3.20 -23.89 5.76
CA MET A 1 2.87 -22.46 5.69
C MET A 1 1.38 -22.32 5.90
N THR A 2 0.95 -21.41 6.76
CA THR A 2 -0.46 -21.16 7.05
C THR A 2 -0.74 -19.71 6.70
N ILE A 3 -1.76 -19.45 5.90
CA ILE A 3 -2.25 -18.09 5.68
C ILE A 3 -3.02 -17.68 6.95
N PRO A 4 -2.70 -16.54 7.57
CA PRO A 4 -3.41 -16.09 8.76
C PRO A 4 -4.91 -15.94 8.51
N GLN A 5 -5.70 -16.09 9.57
CA GLN A 5 -7.12 -15.76 9.52
C GLN A 5 -7.29 -14.25 9.43
N MET A 6 -7.86 -13.77 8.33
CA MET A 6 -8.41 -12.42 8.22
C MET A 6 -9.80 -12.38 8.88
N CYS A 7 -10.25 -11.19 9.29
CA CYS A 7 -11.59 -10.98 9.84
C CYS A 7 -11.93 -11.96 10.99
N PRO A 8 -11.32 -11.78 12.18
CA PRO A 8 -11.43 -12.74 13.29
C PRO A 8 -12.87 -13.04 13.72
N GLU A 9 -13.11 -14.24 14.27
CA GLU A 9 -14.43 -14.60 14.81
C GLU A 9 -14.93 -13.59 15.85
N GLY A 10 -16.23 -13.31 15.84
CA GLY A 10 -16.85 -12.32 16.73
C GLY A 10 -16.72 -10.87 16.27
N THR A 11 -16.21 -10.63 15.06
CA THR A 11 -16.21 -9.32 14.40
C THR A 11 -17.10 -9.33 13.16
N GLU A 12 -17.69 -8.19 12.83
CA GLU A 12 -18.52 -8.03 11.63
C GLU A 12 -17.76 -7.29 10.54
N TRP A 13 -17.77 -7.85 9.33
CA TRP A 13 -17.09 -7.32 8.16
C TRP A 13 -18.02 -7.35 6.95
N THR A 14 -17.72 -6.55 5.94
CA THR A 14 -18.44 -6.61 4.66
C THR A 14 -18.04 -7.85 3.88
N ASP A 15 -18.89 -8.27 2.96
CA ASP A 15 -18.47 -9.23 1.94
C ASP A 15 -17.28 -8.67 1.14
N TRP A 16 -16.46 -9.57 0.60
CA TRP A 16 -15.31 -9.19 -0.23
C TRP A 16 -15.76 -8.58 -1.54
N VAL A 17 -15.33 -7.35 -1.81
CA VAL A 17 -15.31 -6.81 -3.17
C VAL A 17 -14.02 -7.23 -3.83
N TRP A 18 -14.12 -8.08 -4.85
CA TRP A 18 -12.98 -8.74 -5.47
C TRP A 18 -12.83 -8.37 -6.94
N LYS A 19 -11.61 -8.05 -7.37
CA LYS A 19 -11.28 -7.84 -8.78
C LYS A 19 -10.05 -8.66 -9.17
N SER A 20 -9.94 -8.95 -10.47
CA SER A 20 -8.81 -9.66 -11.04
C SER A 20 -8.42 -9.08 -12.38
N ILE A 21 -7.14 -9.02 -12.68
CA ILE A 21 -6.60 -8.54 -13.95
C ILE A 21 -5.34 -9.33 -14.34
N VAL A 22 -5.10 -9.48 -15.64
CA VAL A 22 -3.86 -10.04 -16.16
C VAL A 22 -2.87 -8.90 -16.41
N ILE A 23 -1.63 -9.07 -15.93
CA ILE A 23 -0.53 -8.13 -16.17
C ILE A 23 0.58 -8.83 -16.96
N ASP A 24 1.04 -8.18 -18.03
CA ASP A 24 2.03 -8.72 -18.97
C ASP A 24 3.48 -8.40 -18.56
N THR A 25 3.84 -8.74 -17.32
CA THR A 25 5.22 -8.69 -16.81
C THR A 25 5.49 -9.85 -15.83
N ASN A 26 6.70 -9.94 -15.27
CA ASN A 26 7.00 -10.93 -14.24
C ASN A 26 6.41 -10.52 -12.88
N CYS A 27 5.88 -11.46 -12.10
CA CYS A 27 5.24 -11.15 -10.81
C CYS A 27 6.17 -10.54 -9.75
N ARG A 28 7.50 -10.72 -9.85
CA ARG A 28 8.46 -10.05 -8.97
C ARG A 28 8.29 -8.54 -8.96
N GLU A 29 7.81 -7.94 -10.06
CA GLU A 29 7.63 -6.49 -10.17
C GLU A 29 6.63 -5.90 -9.17
N ILE A 30 5.71 -6.71 -8.63
CA ILE A 30 4.78 -6.30 -7.56
C ILE A 30 5.49 -6.35 -6.20
N ILE A 31 6.33 -7.35 -5.99
CA ILE A 31 7.02 -7.56 -4.71
C ILE A 31 7.88 -6.35 -4.38
N ASP A 32 8.54 -5.75 -5.38
CA ASP A 32 9.38 -4.57 -5.19
C ASP A 32 8.63 -3.37 -4.53
N ASN A 33 7.30 -3.25 -4.67
CA ASN A 33 6.52 -2.18 -4.01
C ASN A 33 6.57 -2.26 -2.47
N VAL A 34 6.87 -3.43 -1.88
CA VAL A 34 6.96 -3.61 -0.41
C VAL A 34 7.97 -2.64 0.21
N VAL A 35 9.00 -2.24 -0.53
CA VAL A 35 10.08 -1.38 -0.04
C VAL A 35 10.09 0.00 -0.70
N ASP A 36 9.09 0.33 -1.50
CA ASP A 36 9.03 1.60 -2.22
C ASP A 36 8.30 2.63 -1.34
N MET A 37 9.04 3.44 -0.59
CA MET A 37 8.43 4.50 0.22
C MET A 37 7.97 5.70 -0.63
N ALA A 38 8.70 6.02 -1.70
CA ALA A 38 8.47 7.24 -2.46
C ALA A 38 7.21 7.18 -3.33
N HIS A 39 6.81 6.00 -3.83
CA HIS A 39 5.59 5.89 -4.65
C HIS A 39 4.33 6.30 -3.88
N PHE A 40 4.30 6.23 -2.54
CA PHE A 40 3.17 6.73 -1.76
C PHE A 40 2.87 8.21 -2.04
N PHE A 41 3.89 9.05 -2.24
CA PHE A 41 3.70 10.45 -2.57
C PHE A 41 3.25 10.69 -4.02
N TYR A 42 3.87 9.98 -4.96
CA TYR A 42 3.69 10.20 -6.40
C TYR A 42 2.49 9.47 -7.00
N VAL A 43 2.22 8.26 -6.51
CA VAL A 43 1.17 7.34 -6.99
C VAL A 43 -0.07 7.48 -6.11
N HIS A 44 0.07 7.30 -4.80
CA HIS A 44 -1.06 7.31 -3.85
C HIS A 44 -1.40 8.67 -3.25
N TYR A 45 -0.68 9.72 -3.64
CA TYR A 45 -0.94 11.08 -3.20
C TYR A 45 -0.93 11.29 -1.68
N SER A 46 -0.03 10.59 -0.98
CA SER A 46 0.12 10.65 0.47
C SER A 46 1.55 10.96 0.89
N PHE A 47 1.72 11.71 1.97
CA PHE A 47 3.02 11.87 2.62
C PHE A 47 3.31 10.66 3.51
N PRO A 48 4.35 9.86 3.25
CA PRO A 48 4.78 8.77 4.13
C PRO A 48 5.44 9.35 5.39
N THR A 49 4.72 9.42 6.50
CA THR A 49 5.23 9.94 7.78
C THR A 49 5.96 8.87 8.60
N TYR A 50 5.72 7.60 8.29
CA TYR A 50 6.45 6.46 8.84
C TYR A 50 6.60 5.38 7.76
N PHE A 51 7.76 4.72 7.70
CA PHE A 51 7.99 3.62 6.77
C PHE A 51 9.05 2.66 7.29
N LYS A 52 8.67 1.39 7.49
CA LYS A 52 9.56 0.35 7.97
C LYS A 52 9.32 -0.97 7.26
N ASN A 53 10.39 -1.72 7.04
CA ASN A 53 10.33 -3.07 6.50
C ASN A 53 10.89 -4.10 7.47
N ILE A 54 10.26 -5.27 7.50
CA ILE A 54 10.68 -6.43 8.29
C ILE A 54 10.60 -7.68 7.43
N PHE A 55 11.71 -8.39 7.25
CA PHE A 55 11.75 -9.66 6.52
C PHE A 55 12.22 -10.75 7.47
N GLU A 56 11.42 -11.81 7.63
CA GLU A 56 11.77 -12.93 8.53
C GLU A 56 11.08 -14.21 8.07
N GLY A 57 11.85 -15.29 7.99
CA GLY A 57 11.37 -16.56 7.46
C GLY A 57 10.76 -16.38 6.08
N HIS A 58 9.50 -16.80 5.95
CA HIS A 58 8.73 -16.69 4.71
C HIS A 58 7.79 -15.46 4.70
N VAL A 59 8.02 -14.45 5.53
CA VAL A 59 7.17 -13.25 5.63
C VAL A 59 7.96 -11.98 5.33
N ALA A 60 7.39 -11.08 4.53
CA ALA A 60 7.90 -9.73 4.31
C ALA A 60 6.83 -8.70 4.64
N ILE A 61 7.13 -7.78 5.54
CA ILE A 61 6.21 -6.80 6.11
C ILE A 61 6.67 -5.39 5.70
N GLN A 62 5.69 -4.56 5.34
CA GLN A 62 5.78 -3.11 5.29
C GLN A 62 4.88 -2.54 6.38
N GLU A 63 5.43 -1.73 7.27
CA GLU A 63 4.68 -0.89 8.20
C GLU A 63 4.76 0.56 7.68
N TYR A 64 3.62 1.22 7.59
CA TYR A 64 3.50 2.54 7.01
C TYR A 64 2.48 3.39 7.76
N GLU A 65 2.78 4.69 7.91
CA GLU A 65 1.79 5.71 8.26
C GLU A 65 1.90 6.87 7.27
N GLY A 66 0.78 7.51 6.97
CA GLY A 66 0.80 8.70 6.14
C GLY A 66 -0.40 9.62 6.27
N VAL A 67 -0.29 10.76 5.62
CA VAL A 67 -1.31 11.81 5.57
C VAL A 67 -1.54 12.26 4.14
N GLY A 68 -2.81 12.41 3.74
CA GLY A 68 -3.17 12.81 2.38
C GLY A 68 -2.69 14.23 2.05
N ARG A 69 -2.44 14.49 0.76
CA ARG A 69 -1.99 15.80 0.28
C ARG A 69 -3.13 16.80 0.06
N GLU A 70 -2.93 18.02 0.52
CA GLU A 70 -3.91 19.11 0.44
C GLU A 70 -4.09 19.69 -0.97
N ASP A 71 -3.13 19.46 -1.87
CA ASP A 71 -3.23 19.87 -3.27
C ASP A 71 -4.09 18.91 -4.12
N ILE A 72 -4.38 17.71 -3.62
CA ILE A 72 -5.19 16.69 -4.29
C ILE A 72 -6.64 16.70 -3.79
N THR A 73 -6.84 16.69 -2.48
CA THR A 73 -8.18 16.70 -1.88
C THR A 73 -8.39 17.94 -1.04
N GLU A 74 -9.46 18.69 -1.33
CA GLU A 74 -9.87 19.86 -0.54
C GLU A 74 -11.08 19.50 0.33
N TRP A 75 -10.96 19.73 1.64
CA TRP A 75 -12.05 19.49 2.58
C TRP A 75 -12.84 20.78 2.81
N THR A 76 -14.00 20.90 2.16
CA THR A 76 -14.79 22.14 2.19
C THR A 76 -16.08 22.02 3.01
N ASP A 77 -16.58 20.80 3.22
CA ASP A 77 -17.81 20.54 3.97
C ASP A 77 -17.49 20.16 5.44
N PRO A 78 -17.90 20.98 6.42
CA PRO A 78 -17.64 20.71 7.84
C PRO A 78 -18.46 19.54 8.41
N ASP A 79 -19.54 19.13 7.72
CA ASP A 79 -20.39 18.04 8.19
C ASP A 79 -19.83 16.67 7.79
N VAL A 80 -19.03 16.61 6.72
CA VAL A 80 -18.34 15.38 6.30
C VAL A 80 -17.12 15.15 7.21
N PRO A 81 -16.95 13.95 7.81
CA PRO A 81 -15.81 13.62 8.67
C PRO A 81 -14.49 13.63 7.89
N LYS A 82 -13.49 14.39 8.37
CA LYS A 82 -12.22 14.63 7.66
C LYS A 82 -11.23 13.50 7.89
N LEU A 83 -10.67 12.94 6.81
CA LEU A 83 -9.53 12.02 6.90
C LEU A 83 -8.29 12.80 7.35
N VAL A 84 -7.71 12.42 8.49
CA VAL A 84 -6.55 13.08 9.10
C VAL A 84 -5.26 12.29 8.97
N GLY A 85 -5.35 10.99 8.69
CA GLY A 85 -4.20 10.11 8.47
C GLY A 85 -4.64 8.68 8.20
N HIS A 86 -3.68 7.81 7.90
CA HIS A 86 -3.92 6.38 7.72
C HIS A 86 -2.66 5.57 8.03
N GLY A 87 -2.85 4.36 8.53
CA GLY A 87 -1.81 3.37 8.79
C GLY A 87 -2.05 2.10 7.98
N SER A 88 -0.97 1.40 7.66
CA SER A 88 -0.94 0.12 6.95
C SER A 88 0.08 -0.82 7.58
N ILE A 89 -0.32 -2.09 7.74
CA ILE A 89 0.61 -3.21 7.97
C ILE A 89 0.37 -4.23 6.85
N ALA A 90 1.20 -4.15 5.81
CA ALA A 90 1.12 -5.01 4.65
C ALA A 90 2.13 -6.15 4.72
N ALA A 91 1.66 -7.38 4.87
CA ALA A 91 2.49 -8.56 5.04
C ALA A 91 2.28 -9.57 3.90
N TYR A 92 3.33 -9.80 3.10
CA TYR A 92 3.42 -10.98 2.25
C TYR A 92 3.62 -12.22 3.11
N HIS A 93 2.64 -13.11 3.09
CA HIS A 93 2.80 -14.48 3.54
C HIS A 93 3.24 -15.29 2.34
N GLY A 94 4.53 -15.60 2.28
CA GLY A 94 5.18 -16.32 1.17
C GLY A 94 5.27 -15.47 -0.10
N PRO A 95 5.39 -16.09 -1.28
CA PRO A 95 5.79 -15.35 -2.47
C PRO A 95 4.67 -14.54 -3.12
N SER A 96 3.39 -14.76 -2.78
CA SER A 96 2.32 -14.31 -3.68
C SER A 96 1.02 -13.89 -3.02
N PHE A 97 0.97 -13.82 -1.69
CA PHE A 97 -0.26 -13.50 -0.97
C PHE A 97 0.02 -12.49 0.14
N MET A 98 -0.33 -11.23 -0.10
CA MET A 98 -0.23 -10.14 0.87
C MET A 98 -1.59 -9.85 1.49
N ILE A 99 -1.56 -9.68 2.82
CA ILE A 99 -2.65 -9.15 3.63
C ILE A 99 -2.21 -7.79 4.11
N ASP A 100 -3.01 -6.76 3.86
CA ASP A 100 -2.77 -5.41 4.30
C ASP A 100 -3.89 -4.96 5.24
N ASP A 101 -3.54 -4.85 6.53
CA ASP A 101 -4.40 -4.33 7.57
C ASP A 101 -4.32 -2.79 7.56
N LEU A 102 -5.40 -2.15 7.15
CA LEU A 102 -5.50 -0.71 6.93
C LEU A 102 -6.38 -0.06 8.01
N VAL A 103 -5.90 1.05 8.55
CA VAL A 103 -6.68 1.91 9.45
C VAL A 103 -6.70 3.33 8.90
N TYR A 104 -7.88 3.84 8.61
CA TYR A 104 -8.08 5.22 8.19
C TYR A 104 -8.61 6.04 9.37
N HIS A 105 -7.85 7.06 9.75
CA HIS A 105 -8.16 7.93 10.87
C HIS A 105 -8.98 9.12 10.39
N TYR A 106 -10.24 9.18 10.78
CA TYR A 106 -11.06 10.36 10.62
C TYR A 106 -11.09 11.17 11.92
N ASP A 107 -11.39 12.47 11.83
CA ASP A 107 -11.52 13.35 12.98
C ASP A 107 -12.58 12.92 14.01
N LYS A 108 -13.52 12.05 13.62
CA LYS A 108 -14.62 11.56 14.46
C LYS A 108 -14.55 10.07 14.82
N TYR A 109 -13.87 9.23 14.04
CA TYR A 109 -13.83 7.77 14.21
C TYR A 109 -12.72 7.16 13.35
N ASP A 110 -12.42 5.88 13.58
CA ASP A 110 -11.53 5.11 12.73
C ASP A 110 -12.32 4.16 11.82
N VAL A 111 -11.79 3.90 10.63
CA VAL A 111 -12.30 2.87 9.72
C VAL A 111 -11.21 1.83 9.49
N GLU A 112 -11.45 0.60 9.95
CA GLU A 112 -10.57 -0.54 9.73
C GLU A 112 -10.99 -1.28 8.45
N SER A 113 -10.02 -1.70 7.65
CA SER A 113 -10.25 -2.51 6.46
C SER A 113 -9.11 -3.50 6.24
N VAL A 114 -9.38 -4.57 5.50
CA VAL A 114 -8.36 -5.50 5.01
C VAL A 114 -8.34 -5.41 3.50
N LEU A 115 -7.16 -5.15 2.95
CA LEU A 115 -6.85 -5.29 1.54
C LEU A 115 -6.07 -6.60 1.33
N ILE A 116 -6.52 -7.42 0.39
CA ILE A 116 -5.75 -8.54 -0.13
C ILE A 116 -5.11 -8.08 -1.43
N ASN A 117 -3.80 -8.28 -1.55
CA ASN A 117 -3.05 -8.17 -2.79
C ASN A 117 -2.40 -9.53 -3.06
N CYS A 118 -2.87 -10.27 -4.05
CA CYS A 118 -2.31 -11.57 -4.35
C CYS A 118 -2.24 -11.85 -5.84
N HIS A 119 -1.36 -12.76 -6.21
CA HIS A 119 -1.10 -13.05 -7.61
C HIS A 119 -0.68 -14.49 -7.83
N TYR A 120 -0.81 -14.97 -9.07
CA TYR A 120 -0.21 -16.22 -9.50
C TYR A 120 0.32 -16.12 -10.93
N PRO A 121 1.51 -16.68 -11.22
CA PRO A 121 2.09 -16.62 -12.55
C PRO A 121 1.30 -17.52 -13.53
N ILE A 122 1.01 -16.98 -14.71
CA ILE A 122 0.56 -17.74 -15.88
C ILE A 122 1.78 -18.24 -16.66
N SER A 123 2.78 -17.36 -16.81
CA SER A 123 4.04 -17.61 -17.51
C SER A 123 5.15 -16.74 -16.89
N PRO A 124 6.42 -16.87 -17.32
CA PRO A 124 7.51 -16.01 -16.82
C PRO A 124 7.29 -14.51 -17.01
N ASN A 125 6.44 -14.10 -17.97
CA ASN A 125 6.17 -12.70 -18.32
C ASN A 125 4.69 -12.35 -18.21
N GLN A 126 3.89 -13.13 -17.50
CA GLN A 126 2.48 -12.86 -17.31
C GLN A 126 1.97 -13.47 -16.02
N PHE A 127 1.16 -12.73 -15.27
CA PHE A 127 0.51 -13.24 -14.07
C PHE A 127 -0.91 -12.67 -13.93
N VAL A 128 -1.73 -13.37 -13.16
CA VAL A 128 -3.02 -12.81 -12.70
C VAL A 128 -2.77 -12.10 -11.39
N LEU A 129 -3.13 -10.82 -11.34
CA LEU A 129 -3.26 -10.03 -10.13
C LEU A 129 -4.69 -10.08 -9.64
N MET A 130 -4.87 -10.20 -8.34
CA MET A 130 -6.15 -10.14 -7.69
C MET A 130 -6.06 -9.26 -6.46
N TYR A 131 -7.12 -8.51 -6.22
CA TYR A 131 -7.27 -7.78 -4.98
C TYR A 131 -8.68 -7.86 -4.46
N GLY A 132 -8.77 -7.86 -3.13
CA GLY A 132 -10.01 -7.96 -2.39
C GLY A 132 -10.04 -6.93 -1.29
N ILE A 133 -11.17 -6.28 -1.08
CA ILE A 133 -11.34 -5.31 0.00
C ILE A 133 -12.52 -5.76 0.88
N SER A 134 -12.31 -5.74 2.18
CA SER A 134 -13.36 -5.92 3.19
C SER A 134 -13.21 -4.85 4.27
N VAL A 135 -14.31 -4.23 4.67
CA VAL A 135 -14.33 -3.14 5.66
C VAL A 135 -15.00 -3.64 6.93
N LYS A 136 -14.41 -3.34 8.09
CA LYS A 136 -14.96 -3.71 9.38
C LYS A 136 -16.18 -2.84 9.68
N LYS A 137 -17.28 -3.48 10.09
CA LYS A 137 -18.45 -2.77 10.58
C LYS A 137 -18.23 -2.34 12.03
N THR A 138 -18.61 -1.12 12.36
CA THR A 138 -18.47 -0.56 13.72
C THR A 138 -19.67 0.31 14.06
N GLU A 139 -20.09 0.25 15.32
CA GLU A 139 -21.16 1.10 15.87
C GLU A 139 -20.74 2.58 15.98
N GLN A 140 -19.44 2.88 15.82
CA GLN A 140 -18.94 4.26 15.82
C GLN A 140 -19.38 5.04 14.57
N ILE A 141 -19.68 4.34 13.47
CA ILE A 141 -20.20 4.95 12.25
C ILE A 141 -21.73 5.01 12.37
N PRO A 142 -22.36 6.19 12.20
CA PRO A 142 -23.81 6.30 12.21
C PRO A 142 -24.46 5.36 11.19
N ALA A 143 -25.47 4.62 11.61
CA ALA A 143 -26.11 3.57 10.82
C ALA A 143 -26.67 4.11 9.48
N GLU A 144 -27.06 5.38 9.45
CA GLU A 144 -27.61 6.04 8.27
C GLU A 144 -26.58 6.25 7.15
N ILE A 145 -25.29 6.30 7.48
CA ILE A 145 -24.19 6.53 6.52
C ILE A 145 -23.26 5.32 6.37
N ALA A 146 -23.42 4.27 7.17
CA ALA A 146 -22.51 3.14 7.23
C ALA A 146 -22.29 2.48 5.86
N ASP A 147 -23.36 2.16 5.13
CA ASP A 147 -23.26 1.52 3.82
C ASP A 147 -22.60 2.44 2.79
N GLN A 148 -22.94 3.74 2.79
CA GLN A 148 -22.36 4.71 1.86
C GLN A 148 -20.88 4.94 2.11
N LEU A 149 -20.47 5.00 3.38
CA LEU A 149 -19.08 5.14 3.78
C LEU A 149 -18.28 3.90 3.37
N VAL A 150 -18.82 2.70 3.61
CA VAL A 150 -18.22 1.44 3.16
C VAL A 150 -18.00 1.44 1.65
N ASP A 151 -19.02 1.78 0.86
CA ASP A 151 -18.91 1.82 -0.61
C ASP A 151 -17.87 2.85 -1.06
N ALA A 152 -17.85 4.03 -0.44
CA ALA A 152 -16.86 5.06 -0.73
C ALA A 152 -15.43 4.59 -0.38
N MET A 153 -15.25 3.89 0.73
CA MET A 153 -13.96 3.33 1.16
C MET A 153 -13.47 2.25 0.20
N ILE A 154 -14.35 1.32 -0.20
CA ILE A 154 -14.02 0.29 -1.19
C ILE A 154 -13.62 0.94 -2.52
N GLY A 155 -14.34 1.99 -2.93
CA GLY A 155 -14.00 2.78 -4.12
C GLY A 155 -12.63 3.45 -3.99
N TYR A 156 -12.37 4.12 -2.87
CA TYR A 156 -11.12 4.83 -2.61
C TYR A 156 -9.90 3.90 -2.59
N ILE A 157 -9.97 2.80 -1.82
CA ILE A 157 -8.91 1.78 -1.77
C ILE A 157 -8.71 1.13 -3.14
N GLY A 158 -9.81 0.83 -3.84
CA GLY A 158 -9.78 0.27 -5.18
C GLY A 158 -9.09 1.18 -6.20
N VAL A 159 -9.35 2.49 -6.17
CA VAL A 159 -8.66 3.47 -7.02
C VAL A 159 -7.18 3.54 -6.67
N GLY A 160 -6.82 3.54 -5.39
CA GLY A 160 -5.42 3.51 -4.94
C GLY A 160 -4.66 2.34 -5.57
N PHE A 161 -5.22 1.14 -5.49
CA PHE A 161 -4.63 -0.06 -6.09
C PHE A 161 -4.59 -0.02 -7.63
N GLU A 162 -5.59 0.59 -8.27
CA GLU A 162 -5.61 0.76 -9.73
C GLU A 162 -4.49 1.71 -10.22
N GLN A 163 -4.01 2.63 -9.39
CA GLN A 163 -2.85 3.48 -9.73
C GLN A 163 -1.56 2.66 -9.85
N ASP A 164 -1.34 1.69 -8.95
CA ASP A 164 -0.21 0.76 -9.07
C ASP A 164 -0.30 -0.12 -10.32
N ILE A 165 -1.51 -0.59 -10.64
CA ILE A 165 -1.76 -1.39 -11.84
C ILE A 165 -1.30 -0.64 -13.10
N GLU A 166 -1.53 0.67 -13.19
CA GLU A 166 -1.07 1.46 -14.33
C GLU A 166 0.46 1.57 -14.39
N ILE A 167 1.16 1.61 -13.25
CA ILE A 167 2.63 1.54 -13.23
C ILE A 167 3.11 0.14 -13.66
N TRP A 168 2.53 -0.93 -13.14
CA TRP A 168 2.95 -2.30 -13.48
C TRP A 168 2.72 -2.66 -14.95
N LYS A 169 1.67 -2.14 -15.59
CA LYS A 169 1.44 -2.30 -17.03
C LYS A 169 2.45 -1.56 -17.91
N ASN A 170 3.09 -0.51 -17.38
CA ASN A 170 3.92 0.41 -18.16
C ASN A 170 5.38 0.49 -17.67
N LYS A 171 5.83 -0.48 -16.87
CA LYS A 171 7.23 -0.60 -16.40
C LYS A 171 7.92 -1.83 -16.98
N THR A 172 9.23 -1.93 -16.75
CA THR A 172 10.02 -3.12 -17.07
C THR A 172 10.84 -3.57 -15.87
N ARG A 173 11.21 -4.85 -15.87
CA ARG A 173 12.07 -5.45 -14.87
C ARG A 173 13.48 -4.86 -14.93
N ILE A 174 13.96 -4.33 -13.81
CA ILE A 174 15.34 -3.85 -13.65
C ILE A 174 16.06 -4.71 -12.62
N ASP A 175 17.04 -5.49 -13.07
CA ASP A 175 17.79 -6.40 -12.19
C ASP A 175 18.80 -5.70 -11.29
N ASN A 176 19.46 -4.67 -11.80
CA ASN A 176 20.43 -3.85 -11.07
C ASN A 176 19.88 -2.42 -10.92
N PRO A 177 18.89 -2.20 -10.04
CA PRO A 177 18.33 -0.87 -9.83
C PRO A 177 19.39 0.07 -9.28
N LEU A 178 19.38 1.31 -9.78
CA LEU A 178 20.15 2.40 -9.22
C LEU A 178 19.38 2.96 -8.03
N LEU A 179 19.93 2.80 -6.83
CA LEU A 179 19.30 3.21 -5.58
C LEU A 179 19.89 4.53 -5.07
N THR A 180 19.07 5.29 -4.39
CA THR A 180 19.37 6.50 -3.62
C THR A 180 19.44 6.17 -2.12
N ASN A 181 19.66 7.18 -1.27
CA ASN A 181 19.66 6.96 0.19
C ASN A 181 18.23 6.82 0.74
N GLU A 182 17.24 7.27 -0.02
CA GLU A 182 15.83 7.32 0.33
C GLU A 182 15.05 6.11 -0.20
N ASP A 183 15.71 5.19 -0.93
CA ASP A 183 15.14 3.91 -1.33
C ASP A 183 15.12 2.90 -0.17
N GLY A 184 14.07 2.08 -0.12
CA GLY A 184 14.02 0.96 0.81
C GLY A 184 14.99 -0.17 0.45
N PRO A 185 15.01 -1.25 1.24
CA PRO A 185 16.00 -2.32 1.15
C PRO A 185 15.73 -3.31 -0.01
N VAL A 186 15.71 -2.82 -1.26
CA VAL A 186 15.37 -3.59 -2.48
C VAL A 186 16.18 -4.88 -2.62
N TYR A 187 17.49 -4.83 -2.38
CA TYR A 187 18.33 -6.02 -2.52
C TYR A 187 18.07 -7.06 -1.42
N GLN A 188 17.76 -6.63 -0.20
CA GLN A 188 17.43 -7.53 0.91
C GLN A 188 16.06 -8.16 0.71
N LEU A 189 15.08 -7.39 0.23
CA LEU A 189 13.78 -7.92 -0.18
C LEU A 189 13.94 -8.96 -1.29
N ARG A 190 14.69 -8.66 -2.34
CA ARG A 190 14.92 -9.61 -3.45
C ARG A 190 15.69 -10.85 -2.99
N ARG A 191 16.64 -10.70 -2.07
CA ARG A 191 17.35 -11.83 -1.44
C ARG A 191 16.40 -12.69 -0.60
N TRP A 192 15.49 -12.08 0.15
CA TRP A 192 14.42 -12.79 0.86
C TRP A 192 13.52 -13.55 -0.13
N TYR A 193 13.14 -12.91 -1.23
CA TYR A 193 12.25 -13.50 -2.24
C TYR A 193 12.89 -14.67 -3.01
N GLU A 194 14.22 -14.67 -3.16
CA GLU A 194 14.97 -15.74 -3.82
C GLU A 194 14.77 -17.11 -3.15
N GLN A 195 14.43 -17.15 -1.84
CA GLN A 195 14.18 -18.40 -1.12
C GLN A 195 13.10 -19.27 -1.78
N PHE A 196 12.16 -18.66 -2.51
CA PHE A 196 11.05 -19.34 -3.17
C PHE A 196 11.42 -19.90 -4.55
N TYR A 197 12.65 -19.68 -5.01
CA TYR A 197 13.15 -20.05 -6.34
C TYR A 197 14.36 -20.99 -6.29
N VAL A 198 14.73 -21.45 -5.08
CA VAL A 198 15.74 -22.48 -4.85
C VAL A 198 15.10 -23.69 -4.17
N ASP A 199 15.77 -24.85 -4.21
CA ASP A 199 15.33 -26.00 -3.43
C ASP A 199 15.40 -25.68 -1.93
N VAL A 200 14.49 -26.24 -1.13
CA VAL A 200 14.42 -25.96 0.33
C VAL A 200 15.75 -26.25 1.04
N ALA A 201 16.52 -27.24 0.56
CA ALA A 201 17.83 -27.59 1.09
C ALA A 201 18.91 -26.52 0.83
N ASP A 202 18.68 -25.63 -0.14
CA ASP A 202 19.61 -24.59 -0.60
C ASP A 202 19.23 -23.20 -0.07
N VAL A 203 18.13 -23.07 0.70
CA VAL A 203 17.76 -21.82 1.36
C VAL A 203 18.86 -21.43 2.34
N LYS A 204 19.39 -20.21 2.19
CA LYS A 204 20.50 -19.70 2.99
C LYS A 204 20.00 -18.86 4.16
N PRO A 205 20.75 -18.80 5.29
CA PRO A 205 20.37 -17.99 6.45
C PRO A 205 20.05 -16.54 6.10
N GLU A 206 20.84 -15.89 5.23
CA GLU A 206 20.63 -14.50 4.86
C GLU A 206 19.35 -14.22 4.06
N MET A 207 18.65 -15.26 3.59
CA MET A 207 17.35 -15.16 2.93
C MET A 207 16.18 -15.17 3.93
N VAL A 208 16.38 -15.71 5.14
CA VAL A 208 15.32 -15.99 6.11
C VAL A 208 15.57 -15.41 7.50
N ASP A 209 16.81 -15.05 7.83
CA ASP A 209 17.15 -14.37 9.07
C ASP A 209 16.44 -13.01 9.14
N ARG A 210 16.01 -12.63 10.35
CA ARG A 210 15.30 -11.37 10.58
C ARG A 210 16.15 -10.18 10.11
N PHE A 211 15.58 -9.39 9.21
CA PHE A 211 16.11 -8.12 8.74
C PHE A 211 15.08 -7.03 8.99
N GLU A 212 15.52 -5.89 9.54
CA GLU A 212 14.68 -4.71 9.75
C GLU A 212 15.35 -3.48 9.15
N PHE A 213 14.54 -2.60 8.55
CA PHE A 213 15.01 -1.33 8.01
C PHE A 213 13.91 -0.28 8.14
N GLU A 214 14.18 0.78 8.87
CA GLU A 214 13.29 1.94 9.01
C GLU A 214 13.89 3.10 8.23
N LEU A 215 13.09 3.73 7.36
CA LEU A 215 13.50 4.89 6.57
C LEU A 215 13.22 6.17 7.35
N ASP A 216 14.22 7.05 7.43
CA ASP A 216 14.00 8.42 7.90
C ASP A 216 13.33 9.24 6.79
N THR A 217 12.01 9.41 6.90
CA THR A 217 11.21 10.15 5.91
C THR A 217 11.22 11.66 6.12
N THR A 218 11.93 12.18 7.13
CA THR A 218 11.92 13.61 7.50
C THR A 218 12.27 14.51 6.32
N ARG A 219 13.40 14.22 5.65
CA ARG A 219 13.88 15.02 4.51
C ARG A 219 13.00 14.89 3.27
N PRO A 220 12.63 13.67 2.80
CA PRO A 220 11.69 13.52 1.69
C PRO A 220 10.38 14.28 1.92
N VAL A 221 9.78 14.14 3.11
CA VAL A 221 8.52 14.81 3.45
C VAL A 221 8.64 16.33 3.48
N GLU A 222 9.76 16.88 3.97
CA GLU A 222 10.00 18.33 3.91
C GLU A 222 10.01 18.85 2.46
N VAL A 223 10.73 18.16 1.57
CA VAL A 223 10.80 18.52 0.15
C VAL A 223 9.42 18.44 -0.52
N TRP A 224 8.69 17.37 -0.27
CA TRP A 224 7.35 17.18 -0.83
C TRP A 224 6.34 18.20 -0.28
N LYS A 225 6.44 18.61 0.99
CA LYS A 225 5.59 19.67 1.54
C LYS A 225 5.81 20.99 0.82
N GLN A 226 7.05 21.31 0.47
CA GLN A 226 7.33 22.49 -0.35
C GLN A 226 6.73 22.36 -1.75
N GLU A 227 6.83 21.20 -2.38
CA GLU A 227 6.21 20.95 -3.70
C GLU A 227 4.69 21.15 -3.66
N VAL A 228 4.02 20.62 -2.63
CA VAL A 228 2.57 20.80 -2.42
C VAL A 228 2.23 22.28 -2.17
N ALA A 229 3.02 23.00 -1.38
CA ALA A 229 2.82 24.44 -1.17
C ALA A 229 2.93 25.23 -2.47
N ASP A 230 3.90 24.90 -3.33
CA ASP A 230 4.07 25.52 -4.64
C ASP A 230 2.89 25.19 -5.59
N ASN A 231 2.35 23.97 -5.52
CA ASN A 231 1.15 23.56 -6.28
C ASN A 231 -0.08 24.40 -5.90
N LEU A 232 -0.30 24.59 -4.60
CA LEU A 232 -1.39 25.39 -4.07
C LEU A 232 -1.26 26.86 -4.51
N ALA A 233 -0.06 27.44 -4.38
CA ALA A 233 0.20 28.81 -4.82
C ALA A 233 -0.07 29.02 -6.32
N ARG A 234 0.31 28.06 -7.17
CA ARG A 234 0.00 28.09 -8.61
C ARG A 234 -1.50 28.02 -8.89
N ARG A 235 -2.23 27.17 -8.16
CA ARG A 235 -3.69 27.03 -8.29
C ARG A 235 -4.42 28.32 -7.92
N ASP A 236 -4.02 28.96 -6.85
CA ASP A 236 -4.63 30.22 -6.40
C ASP A 236 -4.32 31.38 -7.36
N ALA A 237 -3.10 31.46 -7.87
CA ALA A 237 -2.74 32.42 -8.91
C ALA A 237 -3.58 32.23 -10.19
N ALA A 238 -3.84 30.98 -10.59
CA ALA A 238 -4.69 30.68 -11.76
C ALA A 238 -6.15 31.11 -11.52
N LYS A 239 -6.71 30.86 -10.33
CA LYS A 239 -8.08 31.29 -9.97
C LYS A 239 -8.25 32.81 -10.00
N LEU A 240 -7.22 33.58 -9.65
CA LEU A 240 -7.25 35.05 -9.68
C LEU A 240 -7.09 35.66 -11.09
N SER A 241 -6.68 34.84 -12.07
CA SER A 241 -6.46 35.27 -13.45
C SER A 241 -7.67 35.07 -14.39
N VAL A 242 -8.77 34.51 -13.86
CA VAL A 242 -10.05 34.26 -14.53
C VAL A 242 -11.09 35.25 -14.01
#